data_AF-A0A2T6AZS7-F1
#
_entry.id   AF-A0A2T6AZS7-F1
#
_cell.length_a   1.000
_cell.length_b   1.000
_cell.length_c   1.000
_cell.angle_alpha   90.00
_cell.angle_beta   90.00
_cell.angle_gamma   90.00
#
_symmetry.space_group_name_H-M   'P 1'
#
loop_
_entity.id
_entity.type
_entity.pdbx_description
1 polymer ?
#
loop_
_entity_poly.entity_id
_entity_poly.type
_entity_poly.pdbx_seq_one_letter_code
_entity_poly.pdbx_strand_id
1 'polypeptide(L)' 'MPVPLITYEAISAVYGQRFASLWFRPISLTHQD' A
#
# COMPACT_ATOMS: atom_id res chain seq x y z
N MET A 1 -10.78 11.38 13.74
CA MET A 1 -10.87 9.91 13.77
C MET A 1 -9.55 9.36 13.28
N PRO A 2 -8.88 8.44 13.99
CA PRO A 2 -7.68 7.77 13.45
C PRO A 2 -8.12 6.90 12.28
N VAL A 3 -7.68 7.23 11.07
CA VAL A 3 -7.81 6.36 9.91
C VAL A 3 -6.66 5.35 10.00
N PRO A 4 -6.91 4.04 10.03
CA PRO A 4 -5.85 3.06 10.07
C PRO A 4 -5.00 3.18 8.80
N LEU A 5 -3.70 3.38 8.98
CA LEU A 5 -2.74 3.41 7.88
C LEU A 5 -2.51 1.95 7.44
N ILE A 6 -3.21 1.53 6.39
CA ILE A 6 -3.02 0.21 5.80
C ILE A 6 -1.78 0.28 4.91
N THR A 7 -0.76 -0.54 5.20
CA THR A 7 0.46 -0.55 4.40
C THR A 7 0.26 -1.31 3.09
N TYR A 8 1.09 -0.99 2.09
CA TYR A 8 1.08 -1.68 0.81
C TYR A 8 1.31 -3.19 0.98
N GLU A 9 2.18 -3.60 1.91
CA GLU A 9 2.43 -5.01 2.21
C GLU A 9 1.16 -5.72 2.68
N ALA A 10 0.40 -5.10 3.59
CA ALA A 10 -0.84 -5.67 4.11
C ALA A 10 -1.88 -5.89 2.99
N ILE A 11 -2.03 -4.91 2.08
CA ILE A 11 -2.94 -5.03 0.93
C ILE A 11 -2.46 -6.12 -0.03
N SER A 12 -1.15 -6.18 -0.29
CA SER A 12 -0.56 -7.17 -1.19
C SER A 12 -0.66 -8.60 -0.66
N ALA A 13 -0.62 -8.79 0.66
CA ALA A 13 -0.78 -10.10 1.31
C ALA A 13 -2.22 -10.61 1.23
N VAL A 14 -3.22 -9.71 1.32
CA VAL A 14 -4.64 -10.07 1.28
C VAL A 14 -5.14 -10.25 -0.15
N TYR A 15 -4.80 -9.32 -1.05
CA TYR A 15 -5.38 -9.25 -2.39
C TYR A 15 -4.40 -9.65 -3.52
N GLY A 16 -3.14 -9.87 -3.18
CA GLY A 16 -2.09 -10.21 -4.13
C GLY A 16 -1.37 -8.98 -4.70
N GLN A 17 -0.14 -9.23 -5.15
CA GLN A 17 0.78 -8.20 -5.61
C GLN A 17 0.27 -7.42 -6.83
N ARG A 18 -0.36 -8.11 -7.79
CA ARG A 18 -0.93 -7.49 -9.00
C ARG A 18 -2.06 -6.51 -8.68
N PHE A 19 -2.93 -6.88 -7.74
CA PHE A 19 -4.01 -5.99 -7.31
C PHE A 19 -3.42 -4.77 -6.59
N ALA A 20 -2.51 -5.00 -5.65
CA ALA A 20 -1.88 -3.92 -4.90
C ALA A 20 -1.17 -2.92 -5.82
N SER A 21 -0.42 -3.39 -6.82
CA SER A 21 0.32 -2.51 -7.74
C SER A 21 -0.54 -1.70 -8.69
N LEU A 22 -1.78 -2.13 -8.97
CA LEU A 22 -2.70 -1.42 -9.85
C LEU A 22 -3.38 -0.24 -9.14
N TRP A 23 -3.64 -0.38 -7.85
CA TRP A 23 -4.48 0.56 -7.09
C TRP A 23 -3.71 1.35 -6.03
N PHE A 24 -2.56 0.87 -5.60
CA PHE A 24 -1.78 1.45 -4.50
C PHE A 24 -0.32 1.60 -4.90
N ARG A 25 0.35 2.59 -4.29
CA ARG A 25 1.79 2.75 -4.39
C ARG A 25 2.44 2.43 -3.05
N PRO A 26 3.60 1.74 -3.04
CA PRO A 26 4.40 1.56 -1.84
C PRO A 26 4.73 2.91 -1.22
N ILE A 27 4.52 3.06 0.09
CA ILE A 27 4.78 4.32 0.79
C ILE A 27 6.27 4.70 0.69
N SER A 28 7.18 3.72 0.59
CA SER A 28 8.61 3.95 0.35
C SER A 28 8.92 4.68 -0.96
N LEU A 29 8.05 4.60 -1.98
CA LEU A 29 8.22 5.35 -3.23
C LEU A 29 7.65 6.78 -3.16
N THR A 30 6.93 7.12 -2.10
CA THR A 30 6.35 8.45 -1.87
C THR A 30 7.13 9.29 -0.84
N HIS A 31 8.19 8.74 -0.22
CA HIS A 31 9.12 9.44 0.67
C HIS A 31 10.46 9.68 -0.05
N GLN A 32 10.39 10.36 -1.19
CA GLN A 32 11.54 11.03 -1.80
C GLN A 32 11.15 12.48 -2.03
N ASP A 33 11.03 13.23 -0.93
CA ASP A 33 11.08 14.69 -0.90
C ASP A 33 11.73 15.10 0.43
#